data_AF-A0A965CH20-F1
#
_entry.id   AF-A0A965CH20-F1
#
_cell.length_a   1.000
_cell.length_b   1.000
_cell.length_c   1.000
_cell.angle_alpha   90.00
_cell.angle_beta   90.00
_cell.angle_gamma   90.00
#
_symmetry.space_group_name_H-M   'P 1'
#
loop_
_entity.id
_entity.type
_entity.pdbx_description
1 polymer ?
#
loop_
_entity_poly.entity_id
_entity_poly.type
_entity_poly.pdbx_seq_one_letter_code
_entity_poly.pdbx_strand_id
1 'polypeptide(L)'
;MGRFAPSPTGFLHLGNFRTALVAYLSAKRNGDDGGRFLVRFEDLDRVTSSPRMAALQMLELGDLGVKADEPPVFQSNRFALYDAAIEKLTERGLTYP
;
A
#
# COMPACT_ATOMS: atom_id res chain seq x y z
N MET A 1 -10.38 -4.51 8.07
CA MET A 1 -9.02 -4.09 7.66
C MET A 1 -9.14 -2.89 6.75
N GLY A 2 -8.29 -1.88 6.92
CA GLY A 2 -8.11 -0.76 6.00
C GLY A 2 -6.75 -0.87 5.31
N ARG A 3 -6.67 -0.46 4.03
CA ARG A 3 -5.40 -0.43 3.28
C ARG A 3 -5.23 0.91 2.58
N PHE A 4 -4.06 1.50 2.73
CA PHE A 4 -3.59 2.61 1.90
C PHE A 4 -2.50 2.08 0.95
N ALA A 5 -2.64 2.32 -0.36
CA ALA A 5 -1.75 1.76 -1.36
C ALA A 5 -1.23 2.83 -2.35
N PRO A 6 -0.35 3.74 -1.92
CA PRO A 6 0.19 4.79 -2.80
C PRO A 6 1.34 4.26 -3.67
N SER A 7 1.53 4.85 -4.83
CA SER A 7 2.81 4.81 -5.53
C SER A 7 3.76 5.84 -4.90
N PRO A 8 5.01 5.48 -4.57
CA PRO A 8 5.96 6.39 -3.91
C PRO A 8 6.65 7.32 -4.92
N THR A 9 5.87 8.12 -5.64
CA THR A 9 6.35 8.98 -6.74
C THR A 9 6.52 10.45 -6.35
N GLY A 10 6.06 10.85 -5.15
CA GLY A 10 6.15 12.22 -4.66
C GLY A 10 5.76 12.34 -3.19
N PHE A 11 5.59 13.57 -2.70
CA PHE A 11 5.16 13.86 -1.32
C PHE A 11 3.72 13.40 -1.05
N LEU A 12 3.37 13.25 0.23
CA LEU A 12 1.99 13.02 0.63
C LEU A 12 1.13 14.27 0.35
N HIS A 13 0.33 14.22 -0.70
CA HIS A 13 -0.66 15.26 -0.98
C HIS A 13 -1.99 15.00 -0.26
N LEU A 14 -2.81 16.05 -0.14
CA LEU A 14 -4.09 16.02 0.60
C LEU A 14 -5.04 14.90 0.15
N GLY A 15 -5.12 14.63 -1.15
CA GLY A 15 -5.93 13.53 -1.69
C GLY A 15 -5.49 12.14 -1.20
N ASN A 16 -4.19 11.89 -1.13
CA ASN A 16 -3.63 10.65 -0.60
C ASN A 16 -3.83 10.56 0.90
N PHE A 17 -3.59 11.66 1.63
CA PHE A 17 -3.83 11.73 3.07
C PHE A 17 -5.29 11.43 3.42
N ARG A 18 -6.26 12.03 2.71
CA ARG A 18 -7.69 11.75 2.91
C ARG A 18 -8.00 10.26 2.74
N THR A 19 -7.45 9.64 1.70
CA THR A 19 -7.64 8.20 1.44
C THR A 19 -7.05 7.35 2.56
N ALA A 20 -5.82 7.66 3.00
CA ALA A 20 -5.16 6.99 4.11
C ALA A 20 -5.96 7.13 5.41
N LEU A 21 -6.43 8.33 5.73
CA LEU A 21 -7.21 8.63 6.93
C LEU A 21 -8.53 7.87 6.96
N VAL A 22 -9.27 7.82 5.84
CA VAL A 22 -10.53 7.05 5.77
C VAL A 22 -10.28 5.56 5.98
N ALA A 23 -9.24 5.00 5.37
CA ALA A 23 -8.86 3.61 5.56
C ALA A 23 -8.43 3.33 7.02
N TYR A 24 -7.67 4.24 7.63
CA TYR A 24 -7.25 4.16 9.02
C TYR A 24 -8.43 4.19 9.99
N LEU A 25 -9.31 5.19 9.87
CA LEU A 25 -10.51 5.32 10.72
C LEU A 25 -11.48 4.14 10.54
N SER A 26 -11.61 3.62 9.32
CA SER A 26 -12.39 2.42 9.06
C SER A 26 -11.82 1.19 9.80
N ALA A 27 -10.49 1.05 9.81
CA ALA A 27 -9.81 -0.02 10.54
C ALA A 27 -9.98 0.13 12.06
N LYS A 28 -9.81 1.36 12.57
CA LYS A 28 -9.86 1.71 14.00
C LYS A 28 -11.26 1.98 14.55
N ARG A 29 -12.32 1.69 13.78
CA ARG A 29 -13.72 1.95 14.18
C ARG A 29 -14.08 1.34 15.54
N ASN A 30 -13.49 0.20 15.88
CA ASN A 30 -13.73 -0.51 17.13
C ASN A 30 -12.56 -0.35 18.13
N GLY A 31 -11.79 0.74 18.02
CA GLY A 31 -10.57 0.95 18.80
C GLY A 31 -9.40 0.11 18.28
N ASP A 32 -8.41 -0.11 19.15
CA ASP A 32 -7.16 -0.80 18.81
C ASP A 32 -7.34 -2.32 18.61
N ASP A 33 -8.38 -2.91 19.21
CA ASP A 33 -8.79 -4.31 18.99
C ASP A 33 -9.59 -4.49 17.68
N GLY A 34 -9.74 -3.42 16.90
CA GLY A 34 -10.46 -3.41 15.64
C GLY A 34 -9.71 -4.06 14.47
N GLY A 35 -9.98 -3.57 13.27
CA GLY A 35 -9.25 -3.99 12.09
C GLY A 35 -7.84 -3.41 12.04
N ARG A 36 -6.95 -4.05 11.28
CA ARG A 36 -5.63 -3.49 10.97
C ARG A 36 -5.68 -2.48 9.84
N PHE A 37 -4.87 -1.43 9.95
CA PHE A 37 -4.52 -0.49 8.90
C PHE A 37 -3.14 -0.84 8.35
N LEU A 38 -3.11 -1.21 7.07
CA LEU A 38 -1.91 -1.65 6.37
C LEU A 38 -1.53 -0.66 5.27
N VAL A 39 -0.22 -0.51 5.04
CA VAL A 39 0.32 0.29 3.94
C VAL A 39 1.04 -0.63 2.95
N ARG A 40 0.76 -0.43 1.65
CA ARG A 40 1.45 -1.15 0.57
C ARG A 40 1.91 -0.17 -0.50
N PHE A 41 3.21 -0.04 -0.71
CA PHE A 41 3.73 0.79 -1.80
C PHE A 41 3.60 0.07 -3.14
N GLU A 42 2.95 0.73 -4.10
CA GLU A 42 2.82 0.29 -5.50
C GLU A 42 4.05 0.78 -6.28
N ASP A 43 5.21 0.15 -6.04
CA ASP A 43 6.54 0.59 -6.49
C ASP A 43 7.09 -0.18 -7.70
N LEU A 44 6.21 -0.74 -8.54
CA LEU A 44 6.60 -1.52 -9.71
C LEU A 44 7.22 -0.68 -10.83
N ASP A 45 6.84 0.60 -10.95
CA ASP A 45 7.50 1.53 -11.88
C ASP A 45 8.79 2.07 -11.26
N ARG A 46 9.93 1.50 -11.67
CA ARG A 46 11.26 1.87 -11.17
C ARG A 46 11.74 3.25 -11.64
N VAL A 47 11.09 3.85 -12.65
CA VAL A 47 11.47 5.17 -13.18
C VAL A 47 10.92 6.26 -12.27
N THR A 48 9.68 6.10 -11.82
CA THR A 48 8.97 7.12 -11.05
C THR A 48 8.99 6.84 -9.55
N SER A 49 9.15 5.59 -9.13
CA SER A 49 9.14 5.20 -7.71
C SER A 49 10.44 5.56 -7.00
N SER A 50 10.32 6.06 -5.77
CA SER A 50 11.44 6.48 -4.95
C SER A 50 11.33 5.94 -3.52
N PRO A 51 12.28 5.13 -3.03
CA PRO A 51 12.32 4.70 -1.64
C PRO A 51 12.35 5.88 -0.65
N ARG A 52 12.98 6.99 -1.05
CA ARG A 52 12.98 8.23 -0.26
C ARG A 52 11.58 8.81 -0.12
N MET A 53 10.79 8.83 -1.20
CA MET A 53 9.40 9.30 -1.15
C MET A 53 8.54 8.37 -0.28
N ALA A 54 8.73 7.05 -0.37
CA ALA A 54 8.06 6.09 0.51
C ALA A 54 8.32 6.38 1.99
N ALA A 55 9.59 6.61 2.36
CA ALA A 55 9.98 6.95 3.73
C ALA A 55 9.37 8.28 4.20
N LEU A 56 9.39 9.31 3.36
CA LEU A 56 8.80 10.62 3.69
C LEU A 56 7.28 10.53 3.84
N GLN A 57 6.57 9.82 2.96
CA GLN A 57 5.12 9.62 3.09
C GLN A 57 4.76 8.90 4.41
N MET A 58 5.56 7.90 4.83
CA MET A 58 5.35 7.23 6.12
C MET A 58 5.60 8.14 7.31
N LEU A 59 6.63 9.00 7.24
CA LEU A 59 6.91 10.00 8.26
C LEU A 59 5.75 11.00 8.37
N GLU A 60 5.33 11.59 7.25
CA GLU A 60 4.23 12.55 7.17
C GLU A 60 2.91 11.96 7.70
N LEU A 61 2.59 10.71 7.36
CA LEU A 61 1.44 10.01 7.94
C LEU A 61 1.56 9.84 9.46
N GLY A 62 2.74 9.45 9.94
CA GLY A 62 3.02 9.27 11.36
C GLY A 62 2.89 10.57 12.17
N ASP A 63 3.40 11.68 11.63
CA ASP A 63 3.29 13.02 12.22
C ASP A 63 1.83 13.49 12.30
N LEU A 64 0.99 13.05 11.36
CA LEU A 64 -0.45 13.31 11.34
C LEU A 64 -1.26 12.30 12.19
N GLY A 65 -0.59 11.41 12.94
CA GLY A 65 -1.24 10.43 13.82
C GLY A 65 -1.80 9.20 13.11
N VAL A 66 -1.52 9.02 11.82
CA VAL A 66 -1.96 7.85 11.03
C VAL A 66 -0.82 6.84 10.95
N LYS A 67 -0.86 5.82 11.83
CA LYS A 67 0.19 4.81 11.94
C LYS A 67 -0.28 3.47 11.39
N ALA A 68 0.54 2.85 10.55
CA ALA A 68 0.34 1.48 10.10
C ALA A 68 0.54 0.50 11.27
N ASP A 69 -0.27 -0.55 11.30
CA ASP A 69 -0.16 -1.60 12.33
C ASP A 69 0.97 -2.60 12.04
N GLU A 70 1.48 -2.62 10.81
CA GLU A 70 2.57 -3.48 10.36
C GLU A 70 3.54 -2.68 9.47
N PRO A 71 4.81 -3.15 9.32
CA PRO A 71 5.73 -2.56 8.36
C PRO A 71 5.13 -2.49 6.95
N PRO A 72 5.37 -1.39 6.20
CA PRO A 72 4.84 -1.25 4.86
C PRO A 72 5.39 -2.35 3.95
N VAL A 73 4.52 -2.86 3.09
CA VAL A 73 4.88 -3.86 2.09
C VAL A 73 5.20 -3.18 0.77
N PHE A 74 6.24 -3.64 0.07
CA PHE A 74 6.63 -3.15 -1.25
C PHE A 74 6.25 -4.19 -2.30
N GLN A 75 5.60 -3.76 -3.39
CA GLN A 75 5.19 -4.67 -4.45
C GLN A 75 6.37 -5.24 -5.23
N SER A 76 7.44 -4.46 -5.40
CA SER A 76 8.69 -4.91 -6.03
C SER A 76 9.31 -6.13 -5.34
N ASN A 77 8.98 -6.37 -4.06
CA ASN A 77 9.45 -7.54 -3.30
C ASN A 77 8.53 -8.77 -3.44
N ARG A 78 7.51 -8.72 -4.32
CA ARG A 78 6.42 -9.72 -4.37
C ARG A 78 6.18 -10.31 -5.74
N PHE A 79 7.14 -10.22 -6.66
CA PHE A 79 7.02 -10.76 -8.03
C PHE A 79 6.57 -12.22 -8.06
N ALA A 80 7.12 -13.07 -7.19
CA ALA A 80 6.72 -14.49 -7.11
C ALA A 80 5.21 -14.71 -6.89
N LEU A 81 4.51 -13.79 -6.21
CA LEU A 81 3.06 -13.88 -6.02
C LEU A 81 2.28 -13.50 -7.27
N TYR A 82 2.81 -12.56 -8.06
CA TYR A 82 2.22 -12.19 -9.35
C TYR A 82 2.45 -13.32 -10.36
N ASP A 83 3.65 -13.89 -10.40
CA ASP A 83 3.97 -15.03 -11.27
C ASP A 83 3.04 -16.22 -11.01
N ALA A 84 2.87 -16.62 -9.75
CA ALA A 84 1.96 -17.69 -9.38
C ALA A 84 0.48 -17.35 -9.69
N ALA A 85 0.08 -16.08 -9.55
CA ALA A 85 -1.27 -15.66 -9.92
C ALA A 85 -1.49 -15.69 -11.44
N ILE A 86 -0.50 -15.28 -12.22
CA ILE A 86 -0.51 -15.33 -13.69
C ILE A 86 -0.58 -16.78 -14.15
N GLU A 87 0.27 -17.67 -13.62
CA GLU A 87 0.27 -19.10 -13.93
C GLU A 87 -1.11 -19.71 -13.71
N LYS A 88 -1.72 -19.47 -12.55
CA LYS A 88 -3.08 -19.95 -12.24
C LYS A 88 -4.15 -19.40 -13.20
N LEU A 89 -3.98 -18.17 -13.69
CA LEU A 89 -4.89 -17.61 -14.70
C LEU A 89 -4.65 -18.24 -16.08
N THR A 90 -3.40 -18.50 -16.44
CA THR A 90 -3.01 -19.16 -17.68
C THR A 90 -3.53 -20.59 -17.74
N GLU A 91 -3.39 -21.36 -16.66
CA GLU A 91 -3.95 -22.71 -16.54
C GLU A 91 -5.46 -22.75 -16.76
N ARG A 92 -6.15 -21.67 -16.40
CA ARG A 92 -7.61 -21.53 -16.57
C ARG A 92 -8.01 -20.98 -17.95
N GLY A 93 -7.05 -20.73 -18.84
CA GLY A 93 -7.30 -20.11 -20.14
C GLY A 93 -7.78 -18.66 -20.05
N LEU A 94 -7.44 -17.94 -18.96
CA LEU A 94 -7.88 -16.56 -18.71
C LEU A 94 -6.81 -15.51 -19.03
N THR A 95 -5.69 -15.91 -19.64
CA THR A 95 -4.64 -15.01 -20.11
C THR A 95 -4.55 -15.06 -21.63
N TYR A 96 -4.13 -13.96 -22.23
CA TYR A 96 -3.86 -13.81 -23.66
C TYR A 96 -2.40 -13.36 -23.87
N PRO A 97 -1.79 -13.68 -25.01
CA PRO A 97 -0.44 -13.21 -25.38
C PRO A 97 -0.35 -11.69 -25.54
#